data_AF-A0A679JPV4-F1
#
_entry.id   AF-A0A679JPV4-F1
#
_cell.length_a   1.000
_cell.length_b   1.000
_cell.length_c   1.000
_cell.angle_alpha   90.00
_cell.angle_beta   90.00
_cell.angle_gamma   90.00
#
_symmetry.space_group_name_H-M   'P 1'
#
loop_
_entity.id
_entity.type
_entity.pdbx_description
1 polymer ?
#
loop_
_entity_poly.entity_id
_entity_poly.type
_entity_poly.pdbx_seq_one_letter_code
_entity_poly.pdbx_strand_id
1 'polypeptide(L)'
;MFDGFLTFRPSCEVCGLDYSNFNSGDGPAFFVMSIVGIVVVGLALWLEITFEPPIWVHAVVAITLSVGLSLALVRPLKGMLAALQFANKAAEGRFR
;
A
#
# COMPACT_ATOMS: atom_id res chain seq x y z
N MET A 1 -10.52 13.65 -3.39
CA MET A 1 -9.33 13.08 -2.71
C MET A 1 -8.35 12.49 -3.71
N PHE A 2 -8.70 11.50 -4.54
CA PHE A 2 -7.78 10.94 -5.55
C PHE A 2 -8.12 11.40 -6.99
N ASP A 3 -7.09 11.63 -7.81
CA ASP A 3 -7.14 11.87 -9.26
C ASP A 3 -6.49 10.70 -10.01
N GLY A 4 -7.26 9.67 -10.36
CA GLY A 4 -6.72 8.43 -10.93
C GLY A 4 -6.43 7.35 -9.87
N PHE A 5 -5.49 6.44 -10.15
CA PHE A 5 -5.26 5.26 -9.30
C PHE A 5 -4.45 5.59 -8.03
N LEU A 6 -3.41 6.41 -8.16
CA LEU A 6 -2.49 6.75 -7.07
C LEU A 6 -2.36 8.25 -6.82
N THR A 7 -2.77 9.12 -7.74
CA THR A 7 -2.52 10.57 -7.61
C THR A 7 -3.54 11.19 -6.66
N PHE A 8 -3.11 12.10 -5.80
CA PHE A 8 -4.03 12.93 -5.01
C PHE A 8 -4.49 14.12 -5.87
N ARG A 9 -5.76 14.53 -5.73
CA ARG A 9 -6.20 15.83 -6.25
C ARG A 9 -5.56 16.95 -5.43
N PRO A 10 -5.25 18.11 -6.02
CA PRO A 10 -4.63 19.23 -5.31
C PRO A 10 -5.53 19.80 -4.20
N SER A 11 -6.85 19.80 -4.39
CA SER A 11 -7.79 20.27 -3.36
C SER A 11 -9.05 19.40 -3.25
N CYS A 12 -9.67 19.47 -2.08
CA CYS A 12 -10.99 18.90 -1.80
C CYS A 12 -12.09 19.77 -2.41
N GLU A 13 -12.92 19.22 -3.29
CA GLU A 13 -14.02 19.95 -3.94
C GLU A 13 -15.15 20.34 -2.96
N VAL A 14 -15.34 19.57 -1.89
CA VAL A 14 -16.42 19.79 -0.92
C VAL A 14 -15.99 20.68 0.24
N CYS A 15 -14.72 20.58 0.65
CA CYS A 15 -14.21 21.14 1.90
C CYS A 15 -13.07 22.14 1.72
N GLY A 16 -12.55 22.31 0.51
CA GLY A 16 -11.45 23.24 0.20
C GLY A 16 -10.10 22.86 0.82
N LEU A 17 -10.00 21.69 1.47
CA LEU A 17 -8.76 21.20 2.07
C LEU A 17 -7.68 21.01 0.99
N ASP A 18 -6.54 21.68 1.18
CA ASP A 18 -5.39 21.58 0.30
C ASP A 18 -4.61 20.30 0.60
N TYR A 19 -4.52 19.41 -0.40
CA TYR A 19 -3.78 18.16 -0.32
C TYR A 19 -2.33 18.28 -0.79
N SER A 20 -1.89 19.48 -1.23
CA SER A 20 -0.53 19.72 -1.72
C SER A 20 0.58 19.38 -0.71
N ASN A 21 0.29 19.54 0.59
CA ASN A 21 1.20 19.25 1.69
C ASN A 21 1.11 17.79 2.21
N PHE A 22 0.22 16.96 1.64
CA PHE A 22 0.12 15.54 2.01
C PHE A 22 1.16 14.71 1.26
N ASN A 23 2.40 14.80 1.72
CA ASN A 23 3.45 13.88 1.31
C ASN A 23 3.48 12.69 2.29
N SER A 24 2.77 11.61 1.96
CA SER A 24 2.85 10.37 2.76
C SER A 24 4.19 9.62 2.61
N GLY A 25 5.14 10.13 1.80
CA GLY A 25 6.46 9.54 1.59
C GLY A 25 6.40 8.07 1.13
N ASP A 26 7.44 7.30 1.46
CA ASP A 26 7.52 5.85 1.21
C ASP A 26 6.75 4.99 2.24
N GLY A 27 6.05 5.62 3.19
CA GLY A 27 5.26 4.94 4.22
C GLY A 27 4.29 3.89 3.66
N PRO A 28 3.46 4.20 2.65
CA PRO A 28 2.54 3.23 2.07
C PRO A 28 3.27 2.01 1.48
N ALA A 29 4.42 2.22 0.82
CA ALA A 29 5.15 1.14 0.15
C ALA A 29 5.73 0.13 1.16
N PHE A 30 6.29 0.60 2.28
CA PHE A 30 6.83 -0.27 3.32
C PHE A 30 5.77 -1.19 3.93
N PHE A 31 4.59 -0.63 4.26
CA PHE A 31 3.49 -1.42 4.81
C PHE A 31 2.92 -2.42 3.80
N VAL A 32 2.76 -2.02 2.53
CA VAL A 32 2.31 -2.92 1.47
C VAL A 32 3.31 -4.09 1.34
N MET A 33 4.61 -3.82 1.17
CA MET A 33 5.60 -4.88 0.99
C MET A 33 5.68 -5.82 2.19
N SER A 34 5.60 -5.29 3.42
CA SER A 34 5.65 -6.11 4.63
C SER A 34 4.44 -7.04 4.77
N ILE A 35 3.22 -6.53 4.55
CA ILE A 35 1.99 -7.32 4.65
C ILE A 35 1.95 -8.35 3.53
N VAL A 36 2.21 -7.93 2.28
CA VAL A 36 2.20 -8.83 1.12
C VAL A 36 3.26 -9.91 1.26
N GLY A 37 4.47 -9.56 1.70
CA GLY A 37 5.56 -10.51 1.91
C GLY A 37 5.20 -11.61 2.92
N ILE A 38 4.65 -11.25 4.08
CA ILE A 38 4.23 -12.23 5.10
C ILE A 38 3.15 -13.16 4.55
N VAL A 39 2.14 -12.61 3.87
CA VAL A 39 1.04 -13.41 3.32
C VAL A 39 1.52 -14.35 2.21
N VAL A 40 2.30 -13.84 1.26
CA VAL A 40 2.78 -14.63 0.12
C VAL A 40 3.75 -15.73 0.57
N VAL A 41 4.71 -15.42 1.44
CA VAL A 41 5.66 -16.41 1.95
C VAL A 41 4.96 -17.46 2.81
N GLY A 42 4.04 -17.04 3.69
CA GLY A 42 3.25 -17.97 4.50
C GLY A 42 2.41 -18.92 3.65
N LEU A 43 1.75 -18.41 2.60
CA LEU A 43 0.99 -19.23 1.66
C LEU A 43 1.89 -20.13 0.82
N ALA A 44 3.06 -19.65 0.37
CA ALA A 44 4.01 -20.45 -0.39
C ALA A 44 4.55 -21.63 0.42
N LEU A 45 4.91 -21.41 1.70
CA LEU A 45 5.32 -22.48 2.62
C LEU A 45 4.18 -23.48 2.86
N TRP A 46 2.96 -23.01 3.08
CA TRP A 46 1.80 -23.88 3.26
C TRP A 46 1.55 -24.76 2.02
N LEU A 47 1.65 -24.15 0.84
CA LEU A 47 1.45 -24.83 -0.44
C LEU A 47 2.51 -25.92 -0.65
N GLU A 48 3.79 -25.64 -0.33
CA GLU A 48 4.89 -26.61 -0.40
C GLU A 48 4.60 -27.83 0.49
N ILE A 49 4.25 -27.58 1.76
CA ILE A 49 4.05 -28.63 2.76
C ILE A 49 2.83 -29.51 2.43
N THR A 50 1.79 -28.94 1.83
CA THR A 50 0.51 -29.64 1.62
C THR A 50 0.44 -30.35 0.28
N PHE A 51 1.03 -29.77 -0.77
CA PHE A 51 0.76 -30.21 -2.15
C PHE A 51 2.01 -30.55 -2.96
N GLU A 52 3.22 -30.31 -2.44
CA GLU A 52 4.52 -30.47 -3.14
C GLU A 52 4.43 -30.12 -4.64
N PRO A 53 3.95 -28.91 -5.00
CA PRO A 53 3.69 -28.60 -6.39
C PRO A 53 5.00 -28.37 -7.16
N PRO A 54 4.98 -28.54 -8.49
CA PRO A 54 6.14 -28.17 -9.30
C PRO A 54 6.43 -26.66 -9.19
N ILE A 55 7.71 -26.29 -9.21
CA ILE A 55 8.22 -24.93 -8.98
C ILE A 55 7.54 -23.85 -9.83
N TRP A 56 7.10 -24.18 -11.05
CA TRP A 56 6.40 -23.22 -11.91
C TRP A 56 5.03 -22.81 -11.37
N VAL A 57 4.28 -23.73 -10.73
CA VAL A 57 3.00 -23.42 -10.07
C VAL A 57 3.24 -22.49 -8.91
N HIS A 58 4.25 -22.79 -8.09
CA HIS A 58 4.68 -21.93 -7.00
C HIS A 58 4.99 -20.52 -7.48
N ALA A 59 5.78 -20.37 -8.54
CA ALA A 59 6.14 -19.07 -9.09
C ALA A 59 4.91 -18.30 -9.60
N VAL A 60 4.02 -18.96 -10.37
CA VAL A 60 2.82 -18.30 -10.92
C VAL A 60 1.88 -17.84 -9.81
N VAL A 61 1.63 -18.68 -8.80
CA VAL A 61 0.75 -18.36 -7.67
C VAL A 61 1.35 -17.22 -6.84
N ALA A 62 2.65 -17.31 -6.50
CA ALA A 62 3.32 -16.28 -5.72
C ALA A 62 3.35 -14.93 -6.43
N ILE A 63 3.66 -14.91 -7.74
CA ILE A 63 3.68 -13.66 -8.52
C ILE A 63 2.27 -13.07 -8.62
N THR A 64 1.28 -13.89 -8.95
CA THR A 64 -0.11 -13.42 -9.11
C THR A 64 -0.65 -12.84 -7.79
N LEU A 65 -0.43 -13.53 -6.68
CA LEU A 65 -0.81 -13.04 -5.35
C LEU A 65 -0.05 -11.76 -4.98
N SER A 66 1.26 -11.71 -5.22
CA SER A 66 2.08 -10.55 -4.89
C SER A 66 1.60 -9.30 -5.62
N VAL A 67 1.38 -9.40 -6.93
CA VAL A 67 0.90 -8.28 -7.75
C VAL A 67 -0.54 -7.90 -7.36
N GLY A 68 -1.43 -8.89 -7.25
CA GLY A 68 -2.83 -8.67 -6.91
C GLY A 68 -3.01 -7.98 -5.55
N LEU A 69 -2.37 -8.51 -4.50
CA LEU A 69 -2.46 -7.90 -3.16
C LEU A 69 -1.77 -6.54 -3.13
N SER A 70 -0.62 -6.35 -3.78
CA SER A 70 0.06 -5.06 -3.79
C SER A 70 -0.83 -3.97 -4.38
N LEU A 71 -1.44 -4.22 -5.54
CA LEU A 71 -2.35 -3.27 -6.18
C LEU A 71 -3.60 -3.00 -5.33
N ALA A 72 -4.14 -4.03 -4.66
CA ALA A 72 -5.30 -3.90 -3.79
C ALA A 72 -5.00 -3.08 -2.52
N LEU A 73 -3.81 -3.24 -1.92
CA LEU A 73 -3.46 -2.60 -0.65
C LEU A 73 -2.92 -1.18 -0.80
N VAL A 74 -2.27 -0.82 -1.91
CA VAL A 74 -1.67 0.51 -2.06
C VAL A 74 -2.70 1.63 -1.90
N ARG A 75 -3.90 1.48 -2.48
CA ARG A 75 -4.95 2.50 -2.43
C ARG A 75 -5.52 2.75 -1.03
N PRO A 76 -5.97 1.74 -0.26
CA PRO A 76 -6.46 1.95 1.10
C PRO A 76 -5.37 2.47 2.03
N LEU A 77 -4.14 1.97 1.94
CA LEU A 77 -3.03 2.43 2.78
C LEU A 77 -2.66 3.90 2.51
N LYS A 78 -2.62 4.30 1.25
CA LYS A 78 -2.38 5.71 0.89
C LYS A 78 -3.48 6.63 1.43
N GLY A 79 -4.74 6.20 1.36
CA GLY A 79 -5.87 6.94 1.94
C GLY A 79 -5.82 7.01 3.47
N MET A 80 -5.49 5.90 4.13
CA MET A 80 -5.36 5.82 5.58
C MET A 80 -4.23 6.71 6.10
N LEU A 81 -3.07 6.68 5.45
CA LEU A 81 -1.93 7.52 5.84
C LEU A 81 -2.24 9.01 5.66
N ALA A 82 -2.94 9.39 4.60
CA ALA A 82 -3.43 10.76 4.46
C ALA A 82 -4.42 11.14 5.58
N ALA A 83 -5.37 10.26 5.94
CA ALA A 83 -6.28 10.53 7.05
C ALA A 83 -5.54 10.67 8.40
N LEU A 84 -4.52 9.85 8.62
CA LEU A 84 -3.68 9.90 9.82
C LEU A 84 -2.80 11.16 9.86
N GLN A 85 -2.26 11.61 8.73
CA GLN A 85 -1.53 12.88 8.64
C GLN A 85 -2.44 14.06 8.98
N PHE A 86 -3.69 14.05 8.49
CA PHE A 86 -4.68 15.09 8.79
C PHE A 86 -5.07 15.08 10.28
N ALA A 87 -5.39 13.91 10.83
CA ALA A 87 -5.81 13.76 12.22
C ALA A 87 -4.70 14.14 13.21
N ASN A 88 -3.46 13.77 12.92
CA ASN A 88 -2.31 14.06 13.78
C ASN A 88 -1.67 15.42 13.52
N LYS A 89 -2.19 16.21 12.57
CA LYS A 89 -1.60 17.49 12.13
C LYS A 89 -0.11 17.36 11.81
N ALA A 90 0.27 16.22 11.22
CA ALA A 90 1.65 15.93 10.90
C ALA A 90 2.12 16.91 9.82
N ALA A 91 3.09 17.76 10.17
CA ALA A 91 3.75 18.68 9.26
C ALA A 91 5.24 18.34 9.22
N GLU A 92 5.88 18.58 8.08
CA GLU A 92 7.33 18.46 7.96
C GLU A 92 8.01 19.34 9.02
N GLY A 93 8.91 18.74 9.80
CA GLY A 93 9.65 19.44 10.84
C GLY A 93 10.51 20.54 10.22
N ARG A 94 10.08 21.80 10.34
CA ARG A 94 10.88 22.95 9.93
C ARG A 94 11.92 23.22 11.01
N PHE A 95 13.15 22.77 10.79
CA PHE A 95 14.29 23.21 11.59
C PHE A 95 14.51 24.71 11.32
N ARG A 96 14.45 25.51 12.39
CA ARG A 96 14.86 26.91 12.39
C ARG A 96 16.18 27.02 13.14
#